data_AF-A0A6P3YR64-F1
#
_entry.id   AF-A0A6P3YR64-F1
#
_cell.length_a   1.000
_cell.length_b   1.000
_cell.length_c   1.000
_cell.angle_alpha   90.00
_cell.angle_beta   90.00
_cell.angle_gamma   90.00
#
_symmetry.space_group_name_H-M   'P 1'
#
loop_
_entity.id
_entity.type
_entity.pdbx_description
1 polymer ?
#
loop_
_entity_poly.entity_id
_entity_poly.type
_entity_poly.pdbx_seq_one_letter_code
_entity_poly.pdbx_strand_id
1 'polypeptide(L)'
;YKGEHKDWFGGIINVPYPPKVGVGERHSFLHLNALQPPTRSSKGVVYRGVNDKGGVIQWIVAWDNRADVTENLVYTEVRAPAKVDWDMIEQKLPLNQNSSSYDGCFAHVSITDGNFPEI
;
A
#
# COMPACT_ATOMS: atom_id res chain seq x y z
N TYR A 1 3.28 -17.39 0.73
CA TYR A 1 2.31 -16.41 1.25
C TYR A 1 1.72 -15.66 0.07
N LYS A 2 0.39 -15.59 -0.06
CA LYS A 2 -0.28 -14.66 -1.00
C LYS A 2 -0.55 -13.38 -0.21
N GLY A 3 -0.04 -12.23 -0.66
CA GLY A 3 -0.41 -10.94 -0.09
C GLY A 3 -1.92 -10.69 -0.23
N GLU A 4 -2.53 -10.06 0.77
CA GLU A 4 -3.92 -9.60 0.68
C GLU A 4 -3.93 -8.19 0.08
N HIS A 5 -4.89 -7.86 -0.79
CA HIS A 5 -5.00 -6.53 -1.37
C HIS A 5 -6.46 -6.14 -1.60
N LYS A 6 -6.70 -4.84 -1.70
CA LYS A 6 -8.01 -4.26 -2.00
C LYS A 6 -7.83 -3.05 -2.90
N ASP A 7 -8.48 -3.09 -4.05
CA ASP A 7 -8.58 -1.95 -4.95
C ASP A 7 -9.86 -1.20 -4.58
N TRP A 8 -9.74 0.05 -4.13
CA TRP A 8 -10.90 0.93 -3.88
C TRP A 8 -11.28 1.67 -5.16
N PHE A 9 -10.27 2.17 -5.90
CA PHE A 9 -10.43 2.85 -7.18
C PHE A 9 -9.31 2.48 -8.15
N GLY A 10 -9.67 2.03 -9.35
CA GLY A 10 -8.72 1.57 -10.37
C GLY A 10 -8.41 0.08 -10.29
N GLY A 11 -7.32 -0.35 -10.94
CA GLY A 11 -6.86 -1.73 -10.99
C GLY A 11 -5.46 -1.88 -11.60
N ILE A 12 -4.93 -3.11 -11.57
CA ILE A 12 -3.64 -3.46 -12.20
C ILE A 12 -3.75 -3.35 -13.71
N ILE A 13 -2.70 -2.84 -14.35
CA ILE A 13 -2.46 -3.06 -15.78
C ILE A 13 -1.22 -3.95 -15.94
N ASN A 14 -1.40 -5.08 -16.65
CA ASN A 14 -0.37 -6.04 -17.09
C ASN A 14 0.37 -6.86 -16.01
N VAL A 15 0.92 -6.24 -14.96
CA VAL A 15 1.82 -6.93 -14.01
C VAL A 15 1.16 -7.10 -12.65
N PRO A 16 0.86 -8.34 -12.20
CA PRO A 16 0.23 -8.57 -10.91
C PRO A 16 1.12 -8.11 -9.76
N TYR A 17 0.52 -7.78 -8.63
CA TYR A 17 1.28 -7.43 -7.43
C TYR A 17 2.21 -8.58 -7.04
N PRO A 18 3.45 -8.29 -6.60
CA PRO A 18 4.39 -9.31 -6.19
C PRO A 18 3.75 -10.15 -5.08
N PRO A 19 3.53 -11.46 -5.28
CA PRO A 19 2.90 -12.28 -4.25
C PRO A 19 3.83 -12.48 -3.03
N LYS A 20 5.14 -12.32 -3.24
CA LYS A 20 6.20 -12.43 -2.25
C LYS A 20 7.31 -11.43 -2.60
N VAL A 21 7.88 -10.80 -1.58
CA VAL A 21 9.08 -9.97 -1.69
C VAL A 21 10.14 -10.60 -0.80
N GLY A 22 11.26 -11.02 -1.38
CA GLY A 22 12.43 -11.54 -0.67
C GLY A 22 13.24 -10.43 0.00
N VAL A 23 14.08 -10.80 0.97
CA VAL A 23 15.02 -9.86 1.59
C VAL A 23 15.99 -9.36 0.52
N GLY A 24 16.08 -8.03 0.35
CA GLY A 24 16.93 -7.39 -0.66
C GLY A 24 16.34 -7.35 -2.07
N GLU A 25 15.16 -7.91 -2.30
CA GLU A 25 14.49 -7.82 -3.59
C GLU A 25 13.74 -6.48 -3.74
N ARG A 26 13.72 -5.98 -4.99
CA ARG A 26 12.89 -4.83 -5.38
C ARG A 26 11.95 -5.27 -6.49
N HIS A 27 10.69 -4.84 -6.37
CA HIS A 27 9.65 -5.11 -7.34
C HIS A 27 8.96 -3.81 -7.74
N SER A 28 8.31 -3.80 -8.90
CA SER A 28 7.56 -2.65 -9.41
C SER A 28 6.28 -3.14 -10.09
N PHE A 29 5.20 -2.36 -9.96
CA PHE A 29 3.93 -2.62 -10.60
C PHE A 29 3.25 -1.29 -10.96
N LEU A 30 2.23 -1.34 -11.82
CA LEU A 30 1.47 -0.17 -12.24
C LEU A 30 -0.01 -0.34 -11.88
N HIS A 31 -0.55 0.62 -11.13
CA HIS A 31 -1.97 0.66 -10.74
C HIS A 31 -2.63 1.93 -11.29
N LEU A 32 -3.61 1.75 -12.17
CA LEU A 32 -4.25 2.84 -12.90
C LEU A 32 -5.76 2.74 -12.83
N ASN A 33 -6.43 3.87 -12.97
CA ASN A 33 -7.85 3.89 -13.25
C ASN A 33 -8.10 3.50 -14.72
N ALA A 34 -9.04 2.58 -14.97
CA ALA A 34 -9.45 2.21 -16.32
C ALA A 34 -10.29 3.29 -17.03
N LEU A 35 -10.78 4.30 -16.29
CA LEU A 35 -11.49 5.44 -16.86
C LEU A 35 -10.53 6.32 -17.67
N GLN A 36 -11.04 6.86 -18.79
CA GLN A 36 -10.36 7.87 -19.59
C GLN A 36 -11.16 9.19 -19.50
N PRO A 37 -10.61 10.24 -18.88
CA PRO A 37 -9.28 10.33 -18.26
C PRO A 37 -9.21 9.61 -16.89
N PRO A 38 -8.02 9.15 -16.45
CA PRO A 38 -7.84 8.54 -15.15
C PRO A 38 -8.05 9.57 -14.05
N THR A 39 -9.06 9.37 -13.20
CA THR A 39 -9.46 10.36 -12.18
C THR A 39 -8.95 10.03 -10.78
N ARG A 40 -8.74 8.75 -10.47
CA ARG A 40 -8.34 8.28 -9.12
C ARG A 40 -7.73 6.88 -9.14
N SER A 41 -6.63 6.67 -8.42
CA SER A 41 -5.98 5.38 -8.19
C SER A 41 -5.77 5.19 -6.69
N SER A 42 -6.53 4.27 -6.09
CA SER A 42 -6.50 4.04 -4.65
C SER A 42 -6.57 2.55 -4.31
N LYS A 43 -5.67 2.13 -3.43
CA LYS A 43 -5.49 0.71 -3.09
C LYS A 43 -4.73 0.50 -1.80
N GLY A 44 -5.00 -0.65 -1.16
CA GLY A 44 -4.20 -1.20 -0.08
C GLY A 44 -3.56 -2.56 -0.43
N VAL A 45 -2.37 -2.79 0.09
CA VAL A 45 -1.64 -4.07 0.07
C VAL A 45 -1.20 -4.46 1.46
N VAL A 46 -1.21 -5.76 1.72
CA VAL A 46 -0.72 -6.35 2.95
C VAL A 46 0.30 -7.44 2.64
N TYR A 47 1.49 -7.25 3.18
CA TYR A 47 2.55 -8.25 3.20
C TYR A 47 2.68 -8.82 4.61
N ARG A 48 2.91 -10.13 4.69
CA ARG A 48 3.20 -10.81 5.95
C ARG A 48 4.57 -11.46 5.87
N GLY A 49 5.31 -11.36 6.96
CA GLY A 49 6.66 -11.88 7.11
C GLY A 49 6.94 -12.21 8.56
N VAL A 50 8.21 -12.44 8.87
CA VAL A 50 8.67 -12.83 10.20
C VAL A 50 9.74 -11.84 10.65
N ASN A 51 9.69 -11.38 11.90
CA ASN A 51 10.75 -10.54 12.46
C ASN A 51 11.95 -11.36 12.94
N ASP A 52 12.96 -10.66 13.46
CA ASP A 52 14.18 -11.23 14.02
C ASP A 52 13.94 -12.19 15.20
N LYS A 53 12.79 -12.08 15.87
CA LYS A 53 12.36 -12.95 16.98
C LYS A 53 11.54 -14.17 16.54
N GLY A 54 11.28 -14.33 15.24
CA GLY A 54 10.43 -15.43 14.75
C GLY A 54 8.92 -15.13 14.84
N GLY A 55 8.52 -13.93 15.26
CA GLY A 55 7.13 -13.48 15.30
C GLY A 55 6.61 -13.08 13.92
N VAL A 56 5.38 -13.47 13.59
CA VAL A 56 4.74 -13.03 12.35
C VAL A 56 4.39 -11.55 12.46
N ILE A 57 4.70 -10.78 11.42
CA ILE A 57 4.44 -9.35 11.31
C ILE A 57 3.65 -9.08 10.03
N GLN A 58 2.79 -8.08 10.10
CA GLN A 58 1.98 -7.59 9.01
C GLN A 58 2.37 -6.15 8.65
N TRP A 59 2.74 -5.93 7.39
CA TRP A 59 3.02 -4.62 6.81
C TRP A 59 1.87 -4.24 5.89
N ILE A 60 1.24 -3.11 6.18
CA ILE A 60 0.17 -2.53 5.37
C ILE A 60 0.73 -1.31 4.67
N VAL A 61 0.46 -1.20 3.37
CA VAL A 61 0.73 -0.01 2.57
C VAL A 61 -0.53 0.31 1.79
N ALA A 62 -0.96 1.56 1.83
CA ALA A 62 -2.10 2.05 1.09
C ALA A 62 -1.81 3.43 0.51
N TRP A 63 -2.49 3.75 -0.58
CA TRP A 63 -2.36 5.04 -1.26
C TRP A 63 -3.70 5.51 -1.82
N ASP A 64 -3.80 6.81 -2.03
CA ASP A 64 -4.86 7.47 -2.79
C ASP A 64 -4.25 8.59 -3.64
N ASN A 65 -4.23 8.37 -4.94
CA ASN A 65 -3.87 9.38 -5.95
C ASN A 65 -5.15 9.85 -6.63
N ARG A 66 -5.38 11.16 -6.65
CA ARG A 66 -6.63 11.77 -7.09
C ARG A 66 -6.33 12.96 -7.99
N ALA A 67 -6.89 12.96 -9.19
CA ALA A 67 -6.68 14.03 -10.16
C ALA A 67 -7.42 15.34 -9.79
N ASP A 68 -8.36 15.28 -8.85
CA ASP A 68 -9.17 16.42 -8.40
C ASP A 68 -8.60 17.13 -7.17
N VAL A 69 -7.47 16.68 -6.63
CA VAL A 69 -6.79 17.27 -5.47
C VAL A 69 -5.32 17.51 -5.76
N THR A 70 -4.69 18.37 -4.97
CA THR A 70 -3.27 18.71 -5.14
C THR A 70 -2.32 17.75 -4.43
N GLU A 71 -2.80 17.10 -3.37
CA GLU A 71 -1.98 16.25 -2.50
C GLU A 71 -2.40 14.78 -2.64
N ASN A 72 -1.42 13.93 -2.89
CA ASN A 72 -1.61 12.49 -2.86
C ASN A 72 -1.40 11.94 -1.45
N LEU A 73 -2.18 10.92 -1.08
CA LEU A 73 -2.15 10.37 0.28
C LEU A 73 -1.50 9.00 0.30
N VAL A 74 -0.75 8.74 1.38
CA VAL A 74 -0.23 7.41 1.70
C VAL A 74 -0.51 7.04 3.15
N TYR A 75 -0.64 5.74 3.39
CA TYR A 75 -0.77 5.20 4.73
C TYR A 75 0.04 3.91 4.86
N THR A 76 0.83 3.80 5.92
CA THR A 76 1.48 2.53 6.29
C THR A 76 1.31 2.20 7.76
N GLU A 77 1.15 0.91 8.05
CA GLU A 77 1.00 0.37 9.40
C GLU A 77 1.78 -0.95 9.50
N VAL A 78 2.66 -1.05 10.49
CA VAL A 78 3.31 -2.32 10.88
C VAL A 78 2.64 -2.81 12.16
N ARG A 79 2.20 -4.07 12.19
CA ARG A 79 1.46 -4.62 13.33
C ARG A 79 1.53 -6.15 13.43
N ALA A 80 1.03 -6.68 14.55
CA ALA A 80 0.76 -8.10 14.72
C ALA A 80 -0.28 -8.60 13.68
N PRO A 81 -0.24 -9.88 13.28
CA PRO A 81 -1.15 -10.42 12.27
C PRO A 81 -2.58 -10.39 12.79
N ALA A 82 -3.47 -9.83 11.97
CA ALA A 82 -4.90 -9.78 12.21
C ALA A 82 -5.66 -9.78 10.89
N LYS A 83 -6.95 -10.09 10.93
CA LYS A 83 -7.84 -9.89 9.78
C LYS A 83 -7.77 -8.43 9.34
N VAL A 84 -7.63 -8.20 8.03
CA VAL A 84 -7.58 -6.84 7.49
C VAL A 84 -9.01 -6.29 7.39
N ASP A 85 -9.26 -5.18 8.05
CA ASP A 85 -10.46 -4.37 7.90
C ASP A 85 -10.16 -3.27 6.87
N TRP A 86 -10.57 -3.49 5.63
CA TRP A 86 -10.26 -2.59 4.52
C TRP A 86 -10.98 -1.24 4.63
N ASP A 87 -12.17 -1.21 5.21
CA ASP A 87 -12.93 0.04 5.39
C ASP A 87 -12.21 0.93 6.41
N MET A 88 -11.69 0.34 7.50
CA MET A 88 -10.87 1.05 8.46
C MET A 88 -9.54 1.55 7.85
N ILE A 89 -8.88 0.76 6.99
CA ILE A 89 -7.65 1.23 6.32
C ILE A 89 -7.96 2.40 5.38
N GLU A 90 -9.05 2.35 4.61
CA GLU A 90 -9.45 3.47 3.74
C GLU A 90 -9.71 4.75 4.54
N GLN A 91 -10.41 4.64 5.66
CA GLN A 91 -10.69 5.77 6.57
C GLN A 91 -9.43 6.37 7.21
N LYS A 92 -8.32 5.63 7.26
CA LYS A 92 -7.03 6.11 7.79
C LYS A 92 -6.15 6.79 6.74
N LEU A 93 -6.45 6.69 5.43
CA LEU A 93 -5.69 7.38 4.37
C LEU A 93 -5.51 8.89 4.64
N PRO A 94 -6.53 9.64 5.11
CA PRO A 94 -6.39 11.06 5.42
C PRO A 94 -5.41 11.37 6.57
N LEU A 95 -4.96 10.38 7.35
CA LEU A 95 -3.89 10.59 8.34
C LEU A 95 -2.53 10.85 7.68
N ASN A 96 -2.38 10.53 6.39
CA ASN A 96 -1.15 10.64 5.62
C ASN A 96 0.08 10.05 6.35
N GLN A 97 -0.10 8.91 7.03
CA GLN A 97 0.92 8.29 7.87
C GLN A 97 1.95 7.56 6.99
N ASN A 98 3.07 8.23 6.71
CA ASN A 98 4.11 7.77 5.80
C ASN A 98 5.14 6.80 6.42
N SER A 99 5.06 6.52 7.72
CA SER A 99 5.95 5.57 8.39
C SER A 99 5.30 4.89 9.60
N SER A 100 5.78 3.70 9.93
CA SER A 100 5.29 2.93 11.07
C SER A 100 6.34 1.93 11.55
N SER A 101 6.38 1.66 12.85
CA SER A 101 7.24 0.65 13.45
C SER A 101 6.48 -0.20 14.45
N TYR A 102 6.82 -1.49 14.50
CA TYR A 102 6.26 -2.43 15.46
C TYR A 102 7.17 -3.66 15.60
N ASP A 103 7.44 -4.06 16.84
CA ASP A 103 8.22 -5.26 17.22
C ASP A 103 9.52 -5.45 16.39
N GLY A 104 10.34 -4.41 16.34
CA GLY A 104 11.63 -4.40 15.63
C GLY A 104 11.55 -4.22 14.12
N CYS A 105 10.33 -4.16 13.56
CA CYS A 105 10.10 -3.93 12.14
C CYS A 105 9.72 -2.49 11.83
N PHE A 106 10.01 -2.03 10.62
CA PHE A 106 9.76 -0.68 10.15
C PHE A 106 9.17 -0.68 8.74
N ALA A 107 8.36 0.32 8.44
CA ALA A 107 7.86 0.64 7.12
C ALA A 107 7.97 2.15 6.87
N HIS A 108 8.31 2.49 5.63
CA HIS A 108 8.20 3.84 5.11
C HIS A 108 7.59 3.77 3.71
N VAL A 109 6.70 4.71 3.41
CA VAL A 109 6.08 4.89 2.10
C VAL A 109 6.08 6.37 1.80
N SER A 110 6.31 6.73 0.54
CA SER A 110 6.25 8.11 0.07
C SER A 110 5.44 8.15 -1.21
N ILE A 111 4.78 9.26 -1.50
CA ILE A 111 4.13 9.49 -2.79
C ILE A 111 4.44 10.92 -3.21
N THR A 112 4.77 11.13 -4.47
CA THR A 112 4.89 12.49 -5.02
C THR A 112 3.51 13.03 -5.37
N ASP A 113 3.36 14.35 -5.41
CA ASP A 113 2.13 14.97 -5.92
C ASP A 113 2.01 14.89 -7.45
N GLY A 114 0.78 15.05 -7.95
CA GLY A 114 0.45 14.98 -9.37
C GLY A 114 -0.22 13.68 -9.79
N ASN A 115 -0.63 13.60 -11.06
CA ASN A 115 -1.53 12.55 -11.55
C ASN A 115 -0.86 11.20 -11.82
N PHE A 116 0.46 11.19 -12.04
CA PHE A 116 1.26 10.00 -12.34
C PHE A 116 2.43 9.86 -11.36
N PRO A 117 2.15 9.72 -10.05
CA PRO A 117 3.17 9.71 -9.04
C PRO A 117 3.85 8.35 -8.92
N GLU A 118 5.09 8.36 -8.41
CA GLU A 118 5.76 7.15 -7.94
C GLU A 118 5.51 6.99 -6.42
N ILE A 119 5.40 5.72 -6.00
CA ILE A 119 5.15 5.31 -4.61
C ILE A 119 6.27 4.38 -4.15
#